data_AF-A0AAU3YKU4-F1
#
_entry.id   AF-A0AAU3YKU4-F1
#
_cell.length_a   1.000
_cell.length_b   1.000
_cell.length_c   1.000
_cell.angle_alpha   90.00
_cell.angle_beta   90.00
_cell.angle_gamma   90.00
#
_symmetry.space_group_name_H-M   'P 1'
#
loop_
_entity.id
_entity.type
_entity.pdbx_description
1 polymer ?
#
loop_
_entity_poly.entity_id
_entity_poly.type
_entity_poly.pdbx_seq_one_letter_code
_entity_poly.pdbx_strand_id
1 'polypeptide(L)' 'MTSLPGGDSAQQPDHQAHACARCGTTVRELPLTWTCSVEGGTRRYFCDACARENIRAIEGRLDSDWW' A
#
# COMPACT_ATOMS: atom_id res chain seq x y z
N MET A 1 -20.15 -4.25 -42.51
CA MET A 1 -19.12 -5.10 -41.89
C MET A 1 -17.90 -4.22 -41.66
N THR A 2 -17.80 -3.61 -40.49
CA THR A 2 -16.61 -2.82 -40.14
C THR A 2 -16.06 -3.46 -38.87
N SER A 3 -15.02 -4.27 -39.05
CA SER A 3 -14.35 -5.00 -37.98
C SER A 3 -13.63 -4.03 -37.05
N LEU A 4 -13.92 -4.09 -35.76
CA LEU A 4 -13.19 -3.37 -34.71
C LEU A 4 -11.84 -4.09 -34.48
N PRO A 5 -10.70 -3.38 -34.37
CA PRO A 5 -9.46 -4.01 -33.96
C PRO A 5 -9.51 -4.25 -32.46
N GLY A 6 -9.51 -5.52 -32.09
CA GLY A 6 -9.26 -5.98 -30.73
C GLY A 6 -7.86 -5.57 -30.29
N GLY A 7 -7.78 -5.03 -29.09
CA GLY A 7 -6.53 -4.57 -28.51
C GLY A 7 -6.67 -4.28 -27.03
N ASP A 8 -7.45 -5.08 -26.31
CA ASP A 8 -7.34 -5.16 -24.85
C ASP A 8 -5.99 -5.81 -24.55
N SER A 9 -4.94 -5.00 -24.66
CA SER A 9 -3.69 -5.26 -23.96
C SER A 9 -4.02 -5.09 -22.48
N ALA A 10 -4.65 -6.12 -21.90
CA ALA A 10 -4.68 -6.29 -20.47
C ALA A 10 -3.22 -6.35 -20.06
N GLN A 11 -2.65 -5.20 -19.66
CA GLN A 11 -1.36 -5.16 -18.99
C GLN A 11 -1.52 -6.07 -17.78
N GLN A 12 -1.05 -7.31 -17.93
CA GLN A 12 -0.91 -8.21 -16.81
C GLN A 12 0.01 -7.47 -15.85
N PRO A 13 -0.45 -7.14 -14.63
CA PRO A 13 0.44 -6.53 -13.68
C PRO A 13 1.59 -7.52 -13.53
N ASP A 14 2.79 -7.09 -13.96
CA ASP A 14 4.04 -7.69 -13.54
C ASP A 14 3.86 -7.88 -12.03
N HIS A 15 3.92 -9.12 -11.55
CA HIS A 15 3.71 -9.47 -10.14
C HIS A 15 4.93 -8.98 -9.36
N GLN A 16 5.16 -7.68 -9.41
CA GLN A 16 6.29 -7.01 -8.87
C GLN A 16 6.13 -7.09 -7.35
N ALA A 17 7.03 -7.83 -6.72
CA ALA A 17 6.97 -8.01 -5.28
C ALA A 17 7.01 -6.64 -4.60
N HIS A 18 5.96 -6.33 -3.84
CA HIS A 18 5.87 -5.12 -3.05
C HIS A 18 6.62 -5.32 -1.74
N ALA A 19 7.34 -4.31 -1.28
CA ALA A 19 8.08 -4.33 -0.01
C ALA A 19 7.49 -3.36 1.00
N CYS A 20 7.47 -3.74 2.27
CA CYS A 20 7.12 -2.85 3.36
C CYS A 20 8.22 -1.79 3.51
N ALA A 21 7.84 -0.51 3.49
CA ALA A 21 8.77 0.61 3.60
C ALA A 21 9.46 0.71 4.98
N ARG A 22 8.95 0.01 6.01
CA ARG A 22 9.52 0.00 7.36
C ARG A 22 10.41 -1.23 7.62
N CYS A 23 9.87 -2.43 7.50
CA CYS A 23 10.59 -3.67 7.85
C CYS A 23 11.15 -4.44 6.65
N GLY A 24 10.83 -4.03 5.41
CA GLY A 24 11.31 -4.69 4.20
C GLY A 24 10.60 -6.00 3.84
N THR A 25 9.60 -6.45 4.61
CA THR A 25 8.80 -7.64 4.27
C THR A 25 8.28 -7.54 2.85
N THR A 26 8.41 -8.60 2.04
CA THR A 26 7.97 -8.62 0.65
C THR A 26 6.73 -9.49 0.44
N VAL A 27 5.86 -9.07 -0.47
CA VAL A 27 4.66 -9.80 -0.89
C VAL A 27 4.51 -9.72 -2.39
N ARG A 28 4.17 -10.83 -3.04
CA ARG A 28 3.98 -10.86 -4.51
C ARG A 28 2.72 -10.14 -4.93
N GLU A 29 1.67 -10.26 -4.14
CA GLU A 29 0.39 -9.56 -4.30
C GLU A 29 0.13 -8.80 -3.01
N LEU A 30 -0.22 -7.52 -3.11
CA LEU A 30 -0.53 -6.67 -1.96
C LEU A 30 -1.83 -7.15 -1.27
N PRO A 31 -1.76 -7.70 -0.05
CA PRO A 31 -2.96 -8.04 0.69
C PRO A 31 -3.75 -6.77 1.04
N LEU A 32 -5.08 -6.85 1.08
CA LEU A 32 -5.95 -5.73 1.48
C LEU A 32 -5.69 -5.24 2.91
N THR A 33 -5.01 -6.05 3.73
CA THR A 33 -4.60 -5.70 5.10
C THR A 33 -3.40 -4.76 5.16
N TRP A 34 -2.70 -4.55 4.04
CA TRP A 34 -1.59 -3.62 3.97
C TRP A 34 -2.09 -2.19 3.80
N THR A 35 -1.39 -1.24 4.42
CA THR A 35 -1.71 0.19 4.32
C THR A 35 -0.86 0.83 3.22
N CYS A 36 -1.50 1.66 2.38
CA CYS A 36 -0.82 2.51 1.41
C CYS A 36 -0.82 3.95 1.93
N SER A 37 0.37 4.53 2.09
CA SER A 37 0.56 5.95 2.41
C SER A 37 1.11 6.69 1.19
N VAL A 38 0.78 7.96 1.05
CA VAL A 38 1.37 8.84 0.03
C VAL A 38 2.12 9.95 0.75
N GLU A 39 3.43 9.96 0.59
CA GLU A 39 4.33 10.89 1.28
C GLU A 39 5.18 11.61 0.24
N GLY A 40 5.05 12.94 0.17
CA GLY A 40 5.75 13.74 -0.86
C GLY A 40 5.46 13.28 -2.29
N GLY A 41 4.25 12.75 -2.54
CA GLY A 41 3.85 12.18 -3.84
C GLY A 41 4.32 10.75 -4.09
N THR A 42 5.10 10.16 -3.18
CA THR A 42 5.57 8.77 -3.31
C THR A 42 4.66 7.82 -2.54
N ARG A 43 4.18 6.76 -3.20
CA ARG A 43 3.42 5.69 -2.54
C ARG A 43 4.36 4.79 -1.75
N ARG A 44 4.05 4.58 -0.47
CA ARG A 44 4.76 3.67 0.45
C ARG A 44 3.76 2.66 1.01
N TYR A 45 4.15 1.40 0.99
CA TYR A 45 3.32 0.31 1.51
C TYR A 45 3.84 -0.16 2.86
N PHE A 46 2.91 -0.49 3.77
CA PHE A 46 3.22 -0.98 5.10
C PHE A 46 2.45 -2.27 5.38
N CYS A 47 3.13 -3.28 5.93
CA CYS A 47 2.46 -4.50 6.35
C CYS A 47 1.54 -4.24 7.55
N ASP A 48 0.54 -5.12 7.76
CA ASP A 48 -0.45 -5.00 8.85
C ASP A 48 0.20 -4.74 10.22
N ALA A 49 1.28 -5.45 10.54
CA ALA A 49 2.01 -5.26 11.79
C ALA A 49 2.63 -3.86 11.92
N CYS A 50 3.36 -3.40 10.90
CA CYS A 50 3.98 -2.07 10.91
C CYS A 50 2.96 -0.94 10.87
N ALA A 51 1.84 -1.13 10.17
CA ALA A 51 0.75 -0.16 10.13
C ALA A 51 0.11 0.02 11.52
N ARG A 52 -0.20 -1.09 12.22
CA ARG A 52 -0.75 -1.06 13.59
C ARG A 52 0.21 -0.45 14.60
N GLU A 53 1.51 -0.71 14.47
CA GLU A 53 2.51 -0.13 15.36
C GLU A 53 2.65 1.38 15.16
N ASN A 54 2.53 1.86 13.91
CA ASN A 54 2.58 3.29 13.61
C ASN A 54 1.34 4.05 14.14
N ILE A 55 0.14 3.44 14.08
CA ILE A 55 -1.07 4.02 14.70
C ILE A 55 -0.85 4.25 16.20
N ARG A 56 -0.26 3.28 16.92
CA ARG A 56 0.04 3.41 18.36
C ARG A 56 1.03 4.54 18.67
N ALA A 57 2.00 4.78 17.79
CA ALA A 57 2.98 5.86 17.96
C ALA A 57 2.36 7.25 17.79
N ILE A 58 1.29 7.38 16.99
CA ILE A 58 0.53 8.63 16.81
C ILE A 58 -0.43 8.85 18.00
N GLU A 59 -1.10 7.80 18.48
CA GLU A 59 -1.99 7.87 19.65
C GLU A 59 -1.25 8.29 20.92
N GLY A 60 0.00 7.85 21.13
CA GLY A 60 0.83 8.26 22.27
C GLY A 60 1.33 9.72 22.23
N ARG A 61 1.11 10.43 21.11
CA ARG A 61 1.47 11.83 20.91
C ARG A 61 0.26 12.76 20.81
N LEU A 62 -0.97 12.23 20.73
CA LEU A 62 -2.15 13.05 20.93
C LEU A 62 -2.25 13.30 22.43
N ASP A 63 -2.10 14.56 22.84
CA ASP A 63 -2.30 14.95 24.22
C ASP A 63 -3.64 14.39 24.70
N SER A 64 -3.62 13.72 25.86
CA SER A 64 -4.82 13.15 26.46
C SER A 64 -5.79 14.24 26.92
N ASP A 65 -5.43 15.52 26.78
CA ASP A 65 -6.18 16.69 27.22
C ASP A 65 -7.33 17.11 26.27
N TRP A 66 -7.69 16.29 25.27
CA TRP A 66 -8.81 16.60 24.35
C TRP A 66 -10.14 15.90 24.68
N TRP A 67 -10.26 15.17 25.80
CA TRP A 67 -11.59 14.75 26.29
C TRP A 67 -12.33 15.91 26.98
#